data_AF-A0A2E6ZL78-F1
#
_entry.id   AF-A0A2E6ZL78-F1
#
_cell.length_a   1.000
_cell.length_b   1.000
_cell.length_c   1.000
_cell.angle_alpha   90.00
_cell.angle_beta   90.00
_cell.angle_gamma   90.00
#
_symmetry.space_group_name_H-M   'P 1'
#
loop_
_entity.id
_entity.type
_entity.pdbx_description
1 polymer ?
#
loop_
_entity_poly.entity_id
_entity_poly.type
_entity_poly.pdbx_seq_one_letter_code
_entity_poly.pdbx_strand_id
1 'polypeptide(L)'
;MPDTPIIFANLGFAIVLLALMFRDILWLRIVSVLGTLLIVPMYIFATEVGWTSLGWNSAGIIINLVQIVILILARRPLVLKGIEKQIHGEVFYALNPRTYRRIFQLAQLEKYQKETILIEKGEVVHNLYLIVSGQIKVILSDGTPKVISNNTFIGEQAFITGESASATVSVLSEEAAILKWENIELHKLLDKSDVTLSNTFDLILTTDIIHKLRRMAD
;
A
#
# COMPACT_ATOMS: atom_id res chain seq x y z
N MET A 1 -3.98 34.67 43.50
CA MET A 1 -2.67 34.13 43.90
C MET A 1 -1.64 34.61 42.89
N PRO A 2 -0.73 35.52 43.26
CA PRO A 2 0.19 36.16 42.32
C PRO A 2 1.17 35.19 41.62
N ASP A 3 1.43 34.01 42.19
CA ASP A 3 2.46 33.09 41.69
C ASP A 3 1.94 31.97 40.78
N THR A 4 0.63 31.86 40.57
CA THR A 4 0.06 30.74 39.79
C THR A 4 0.58 30.67 38.35
N PRO A 5 0.73 31.78 37.57
CA PRO A 5 1.25 31.69 36.21
C PRO A 5 2.71 31.21 36.15
N ILE A 6 3.51 31.54 37.17
CA ILE A 6 4.92 31.14 37.27
C ILE A 6 5.05 29.63 37.51
N ILE A 7 4.18 29.07 38.36
CA ILE A 7 4.15 27.62 38.62
C ILE A 7 3.79 26.85 37.33
N PHE A 8 2.76 27.30 36.62
CA PHE A 8 2.36 26.71 35.34
C PHE A 8 3.48 26.81 34.29
N ALA A 9 4.17 27.95 34.21
CA ALA A 9 5.28 28.12 33.28
C ALA A 9 6.46 27.19 33.58
N ASN A 10 6.88 27.08 34.85
CA ASN A 10 7.96 26.17 35.24
C ASN A 10 7.61 24.70 34.93
N LEU A 11 6.36 24.30 35.20
CA LEU A 11 5.86 22.98 34.83
C LEU A 11 5.87 22.79 33.30
N GLY A 12 5.42 23.80 32.56
CA GLY A 12 5.44 23.81 31.09
C GLY A 12 6.86 23.66 30.53
N PHE A 13 7.83 24.42 31.04
CA PHE A 13 9.23 24.29 30.65
C PHE A 13 9.80 22.89 30.94
N ALA A 14 9.49 22.33 32.12
CA ALA A 14 9.90 20.97 32.46
C ALA A 14 9.30 19.94 31.48
N ILE A 15 8.01 20.08 31.11
CA ILE A 15 7.34 19.22 30.13
C ILE A 15 7.98 19.35 28.74
N VAL A 16 8.32 20.56 28.30
CA VAL A 16 9.01 20.78 27.02
C VAL A 16 10.39 20.12 27.03
N LEU A 17 11.15 20.20 28.13
CA LEU A 17 12.44 19.50 28.26
C LEU A 17 12.26 17.98 28.25
N LEU A 18 11.25 17.46 28.94
CA LEU A 18 10.91 16.03 28.91
C LEU A 18 10.50 15.57 27.50
N ALA A 19 9.86 16.44 26.70
CA ALA A 19 9.52 16.13 25.32
C ALA A 19 10.76 15.75 24.48
N LEU A 20 11.92 16.34 24.78
CA LEU A 20 13.19 16.06 24.08
C LEU A 20 13.74 14.66 24.36
N MET A 21 13.25 13.96 25.39
CA MET A 21 13.63 12.58 25.69
C MET A 21 12.88 11.56 24.83
N PHE A 22 11.75 11.94 24.21
CA PHE A 22 10.97 11.03 23.38
C PHE A 22 11.68 10.76 22.05
N ARG A 23 11.92 9.47 21.77
CA ARG A 23 12.42 9.00 20.46
C ARG A 23 11.35 8.99 19.38
N ASP A 24 10.08 8.84 19.78
CA ASP A 24 8.96 8.92 18.87
C ASP A 24 8.63 10.39 18.58
N ILE A 25 8.82 10.81 17.33
CA ILE A 25 8.59 12.19 16.88
C ILE A 25 7.14 12.65 17.08
N LEU A 26 6.14 11.77 17.06
CA LEU A 26 4.74 12.14 17.32
C LEU A 26 4.55 12.54 18.78
N TRP A 27 5.07 11.73 19.71
CA TRP A 27 4.98 12.01 21.14
C TRP A 27 5.76 13.25 21.52
N LEU A 28 6.96 13.45 20.94
CA LEU A 28 7.72 14.68 21.09
C LEU A 28 6.85 15.90 20.75
N ARG A 29 6.18 15.90 19.58
CA ARG A 29 5.33 17.03 19.15
C ARG A 29 4.13 17.25 20.08
N ILE A 30 3.43 16.19 20.49
CA ILE A 30 2.25 16.28 21.37
C ILE A 30 2.66 16.88 22.73
N VAL A 31 3.73 16.36 23.33
CA VAL A 31 4.21 16.80 24.65
C VAL A 31 4.75 18.23 24.58
N SER A 32 5.44 18.60 23.48
CA SER A 32 5.87 19.98 23.26
C SER A 32 4.69 20.96 23.21
N VAL A 33 3.61 20.65 22.50
CA VAL A 33 2.41 21.53 22.45
C VAL A 33 1.78 21.69 23.83
N LEU A 34 1.62 20.59 24.59
CA LEU A 34 1.06 20.64 25.93
C LEU A 34 1.93 21.49 26.88
N GLY A 35 3.25 21.32 26.83
CA GLY A 35 4.18 22.12 27.62
C GLY A 35 4.13 23.61 27.24
N THR A 36 4.11 23.94 25.94
CA THR A 36 4.02 25.33 25.47
C THR A 36 2.71 26.00 25.88
N LEU A 37 1.57 25.29 25.84
CA LEU A 37 0.28 25.82 26.29
C LEU A 37 0.27 26.19 27.78
N LEU A 38 1.02 25.47 28.62
CA LEU A 38 1.16 25.80 30.05
C LEU A 38 2.03 27.04 30.30
N ILE A 39 2.90 27.42 29.36
CA ILE A 39 3.72 28.63 29.46
C ILE A 39 2.92 29.88 29.06
N VAL A 40 1.95 29.76 28.15
CA VAL A 40 1.15 30.89 27.62
C VAL A 40 0.55 31.81 28.71
N PRO A 41 -0.05 31.32 29.81
CA PRO A 41 -0.60 32.17 30.86
C PRO A 41 0.41 33.16 31.46
N MET A 42 1.69 32.80 31.53
CA MET A 42 2.74 33.70 32.03
C MET A 42 2.85 34.99 31.22
N TYR A 43 2.64 34.92 29.90
CA TYR A 43 2.75 36.08 29.01
C TYR A 43 1.46 36.91 28.92
N ILE A 44 0.31 36.32 29.26
CA ILE A 44 -0.99 37.01 29.25
C ILE A 44 -1.22 37.75 30.57
N PHE A 45 -0.89 37.12 31.70
CA PHE A 45 -1.14 37.67 33.03
C PHE A 45 0.06 38.44 33.62
N ALA A 46 1.10 38.69 32.84
CA ALA A 46 2.18 39.60 33.20
C ALA A 46 1.66 41.05 33.30
N THR A 47 2.43 41.92 33.95
CA THR A 47 2.08 43.36 34.11
C THR A 47 1.86 44.05 32.76
N GLU A 48 2.61 43.64 31.74
CA GLU A 48 2.38 43.97 30.35
C GLU A 48 2.31 42.68 29.53
N VAL A 49 1.39 42.64 28.56
CA VAL A 49 1.23 41.46 27.71
C VAL A 49 2.47 41.28 26.84
N GLY A 50 3.11 40.11 26.95
CA GLY A 50 4.29 39.75 26.17
C GLY A 50 3.95 39.35 24.73
N TRP A 51 3.49 40.31 23.91
CA TRP A 51 3.04 40.06 22.52
C TRP A 51 4.05 39.30 21.67
N THR A 52 5.34 39.63 21.77
CA THR A 52 6.41 38.95 21.04
C THR A 52 6.50 37.47 21.43
N SER A 53 6.47 37.17 22.73
CA SER A 53 6.51 35.79 23.23
C SER A 53 5.25 35.02 22.84
N LEU A 54 4.07 35.63 22.93
CA LEU A 54 2.82 35.02 22.49
C LEU A 54 2.84 34.71 20.99
N GLY A 55 3.34 35.62 20.16
CA GLY A 55 3.47 35.40 18.72
C GLY A 55 4.33 34.18 18.38
N TRP A 56 5.54 34.11 18.95
CA TRP A 56 6.46 32.99 18.69
C TRP A 56 5.95 31.65 19.25
N ASN A 57 5.37 31.64 20.46
CA ASN A 57 4.79 30.42 21.02
C ASN A 57 3.57 29.95 20.22
N SER A 58 2.73 30.86 19.74
CA SER A 58 1.59 30.54 18.88
C SER A 58 2.04 29.96 17.54
N ALA A 59 3.04 30.56 16.89
CA ALA A 59 3.62 30.03 15.66
C ALA A 59 4.19 28.61 15.87
N GLY A 60 4.91 28.40 16.99
CA GLY A 60 5.42 27.09 17.38
C GLY A 60 4.31 26.05 17.57
N ILE A 61 3.24 26.40 18.28
CA ILE A 61 2.07 25.53 18.47
C ILE A 61 1.45 25.15 17.13
N ILE A 62 1.20 26.13 16.24
CA ILE A 62 0.61 25.88 14.92
C ILE A 62 1.47 24.90 14.11
N ILE A 63 2.78 25.11 14.05
CA ILE A 63 3.71 24.22 13.33
C ILE A 63 3.65 22.80 13.91
N ASN A 64 3.70 22.66 15.25
CA ASN A 64 3.63 21.35 15.88
C ASN A 64 2.28 20.66 15.65
N LEU A 65 1.15 21.39 15.66
CA LEU A 65 -0.17 20.84 15.35
C LEU A 65 -0.26 20.32 13.90
N VAL A 66 0.24 21.09 12.93
CA VAL A 66 0.32 20.64 11.53
C VAL A 66 1.17 19.37 11.40
N GLN A 67 2.34 19.33 12.06
CA GLN A 67 3.21 18.16 12.08
C GLN A 67 2.53 16.93 12.71
N ILE A 68 1.79 17.11 13.82
CA ILE A 68 1.00 16.04 14.45
C ILE A 68 -0.01 15.47 13.46
N VAL A 69 -0.77 16.33 12.76
CA VAL A 69 -1.75 15.90 11.76
C VAL A 69 -1.07 15.12 10.63
N ILE A 70 0.03 15.62 10.07
CA ILE A 70 0.80 14.93 9.02
C ILE A 70 1.27 13.56 9.49
N LEU A 71 1.83 13.47 10.71
CA LEU A 71 2.33 12.22 11.27
C LEU A 71 1.20 11.21 11.55
N ILE A 72 0.06 11.65 12.08
CA ILE A 72 -1.10 10.79 12.30
C ILE A 72 -1.62 10.27 10.97
N LEU A 73 -1.77 11.13 9.96
CA LEU A 73 -2.21 10.71 8.62
C LEU A 73 -1.21 9.74 7.99
N ALA A 74 0.10 9.97 8.15
CA ALA A 74 1.14 9.05 7.68
C ALA A 74 1.15 7.70 8.43
N ARG A 75 0.67 7.65 9.68
CA ARG A 75 0.55 6.43 10.49
C ARG A 75 -0.78 5.70 10.33
N ARG A 76 -1.80 6.28 9.67
CA ARG A 76 -3.09 5.61 9.52
C ARG A 76 -2.91 4.24 8.84
N PRO A 77 -3.36 3.13 9.47
CA PRO A 77 -3.29 1.82 8.86
C PRO A 77 -4.19 1.80 7.64
N LEU A 78 -3.66 1.30 6.54
CA LEU A 78 -4.43 1.18 5.30
C LEU A 78 -5.35 -0.04 5.43
N VAL A 79 -6.66 0.20 5.44
CA VAL A 79 -7.67 -0.87 5.54
C VAL A 79 -8.20 -1.19 4.14
N LEU A 80 -7.85 -2.36 3.63
CA LEU A 80 -8.36 -2.92 2.39
C LEU A 80 -9.83 -3.34 2.58
N LYS A 81 -10.67 -3.19 1.55
CA LYS A 81 -12.11 -3.52 1.62
C LYS A 81 -12.54 -4.41 0.45
N GLY A 82 -13.56 -5.25 0.67
CA GLY A 82 -14.17 -6.08 -0.37
C GLY A 82 -13.16 -6.97 -1.08
N ILE A 83 -13.18 -6.94 -2.41
CA ILE A 83 -12.36 -7.78 -3.30
C ILE A 83 -10.85 -7.53 -3.14
N GLU A 84 -10.46 -6.27 -2.87
CA GLU A 84 -9.07 -5.88 -2.62
C GLU A 84 -8.53 -6.61 -1.36
N LYS A 85 -9.33 -6.73 -0.30
CA LYS A 85 -8.94 -7.44 0.91
C LYS A 85 -8.83 -8.96 0.67
N GLN A 86 -9.75 -9.52 -0.11
CA GLN A 86 -9.77 -10.95 -0.41
C GLN A 86 -8.51 -11.35 -1.19
N ILE A 87 -8.22 -10.65 -2.29
CA ILE A 87 -7.07 -10.94 -3.15
C ILE A 87 -5.76 -10.72 -2.40
N HIS A 88 -5.70 -9.72 -1.52
CA HIS A 88 -4.56 -9.55 -0.62
C HIS A 88 -4.32 -10.78 0.26
N GLY A 89 -5.37 -11.32 0.89
CA GLY A 89 -5.25 -12.48 1.78
C GLY A 89 -4.93 -13.79 1.06
N GLU A 90 -5.37 -13.95 -0.19
CA GLU A 90 -5.24 -15.21 -0.93
C GLU A 90 -3.97 -15.27 -1.80
N VAL A 91 -3.57 -14.15 -2.41
CA VAL A 91 -2.48 -14.12 -3.41
C VAL A 91 -1.31 -13.26 -2.94
N PHE A 92 -1.59 -12.09 -2.38
CA PHE A 92 -0.56 -11.09 -2.05
C PHE A 92 -0.27 -10.97 -0.55
N TYR A 93 -0.46 -12.05 0.22
CA TYR A 93 -0.39 -12.03 1.68
C TYR A 93 1.01 -11.67 2.20
N ALA A 94 2.06 -11.91 1.40
CA ALA A 94 3.44 -11.56 1.70
C ALA A 94 3.74 -10.06 1.61
N LEU A 95 2.87 -9.28 0.94
CA LEU A 95 3.04 -7.83 0.82
C LEU A 95 2.31 -7.11 1.95
N ASN A 96 2.89 -6.02 2.47
CA ASN A 96 2.14 -5.15 3.37
C ASN A 96 0.97 -4.45 2.61
N PRO A 97 -0.12 -4.06 3.29
CA PRO A 97 -1.30 -3.50 2.64
C PRO A 97 -1.04 -2.25 1.79
N ARG A 98 -0.08 -1.40 2.19
CA ARG A 98 0.23 -0.15 1.45
C ARG A 98 0.92 -0.46 0.13
N THR A 99 1.88 -1.39 0.15
CA THR A 99 2.60 -1.83 -1.04
C THR A 99 1.68 -2.58 -1.98
N TYR A 100 0.88 -3.52 -1.46
CA TYR A 100 -0.12 -4.23 -2.24
C TYR A 100 -1.11 -3.27 -2.94
N ARG A 101 -1.63 -2.27 -2.23
CA ARG A 101 -2.57 -1.31 -2.82
C ARG A 101 -1.99 -0.56 -4.01
N ARG A 102 -0.68 -0.27 -4.02
CA ARG A 102 -0.04 0.37 -5.19
C ARG A 102 -0.11 -0.52 -6.42
N ILE A 103 0.12 -1.84 -6.26
CA ILE A 103 -0.02 -2.82 -7.34
C ILE A 103 -1.50 -2.94 -7.75
N PHE A 104 -2.40 -3.08 -6.78
CA PHE A 104 -3.84 -3.23 -7.04
C PHE A 104 -4.43 -2.01 -7.78
N GLN A 105 -3.95 -0.80 -7.48
CA GLN A 105 -4.40 0.43 -8.15
C GLN A 105 -4.01 0.54 -9.62
N LEU A 106 -2.97 -0.18 -10.07
CA LEU A 106 -2.63 -0.30 -11.48
C LEU A 106 -3.48 -1.36 -12.19
N ALA A 107 -4.20 -2.18 -11.44
CA ALA A 107 -5.01 -3.25 -12.01
C ALA A 107 -6.35 -2.71 -12.53
N GLN A 108 -6.78 -3.22 -13.67
CA GLN A 108 -8.15 -3.08 -14.16
C GLN A 108 -8.92 -4.36 -13.83
N LEU A 109 -10.04 -4.22 -13.11
CA LEU A 109 -10.95 -5.33 -12.85
C LEU A 109 -11.95 -5.42 -14.01
N GLU A 110 -11.76 -6.40 -14.89
CA GLU A 110 -12.58 -6.62 -16.06
C GLU A 110 -13.40 -7.92 -15.92
N LYS A 111 -14.56 -7.94 -16.58
CA LYS A 111 -15.41 -9.13 -16.69
C LYS A 111 -15.41 -9.59 -18.13
N TYR A 112 -15.18 -10.88 -18.33
CA TYR A 112 -15.17 -11.50 -19.64
C TYR A 112 -16.23 -12.59 -19.71
N GLN A 113 -16.87 -12.70 -20.88
CA GLN A 113 -17.87 -13.73 -21.15
C GLN A 113 -17.19 -15.01 -21.67
N LYS A 114 -17.89 -16.12 -21.61
CA LYS A 114 -17.48 -17.40 -22.18
C LYS A 114 -16.93 -17.26 -23.60
N GLU A 115 -15.95 -18.10 -23.93
CA GLU A 115 -15.25 -18.13 -25.24
C GLU A 115 -14.43 -16.89 -25.59
N THR A 116 -14.43 -15.84 -24.77
CA THR A 116 -13.54 -14.70 -24.97
C THR A 116 -12.08 -15.17 -24.89
N ILE A 117 -11.30 -14.87 -25.93
CA ILE A 117 -9.86 -15.15 -25.97
C ILE A 117 -9.14 -14.02 -25.25
N LEU A 118 -8.33 -14.38 -24.26
CA LEU A 118 -7.51 -13.44 -23.49
C LEU A 118 -6.09 -13.34 -24.04
N ILE A 119 -5.56 -14.48 -24.50
CA ILE A 119 -4.23 -14.60 -25.08
C ILE A 119 -4.27 -15.62 -26.22
N GLU A 120 -3.70 -15.29 -27.38
CA GLU A 120 -3.45 -16.21 -28.48
C GLU A 120 -2.00 -16.71 -28.48
N LYS A 121 -1.81 -18.01 -28.73
CA LYS A 121 -0.47 -18.59 -28.84
C LYS A 121 0.38 -17.85 -29.88
N GLY A 122 1.62 -17.54 -29.51
CA GLY A 122 2.60 -16.87 -30.37
C GLY A 122 2.51 -15.34 -30.39
N GLU A 123 1.45 -14.75 -29.82
CA GLU A 123 1.36 -13.29 -29.73
C GLU A 123 2.24 -12.73 -28.62
N VAL A 124 2.55 -11.44 -28.71
CA VAL A 124 3.26 -10.71 -27.66
C VAL A 124 2.27 -10.41 -26.53
N VAL A 125 2.56 -10.90 -25.33
CA VAL A 125 1.70 -10.68 -24.16
C VAL A 125 2.03 -9.34 -23.52
N HIS A 126 1.14 -8.37 -23.67
CA HIS A 126 1.31 -7.03 -23.10
C HIS A 126 0.77 -6.87 -21.68
N ASN A 127 0.03 -7.85 -21.17
CA ASN A 127 -0.62 -7.76 -19.87
C ASN A 127 -0.41 -9.02 -19.03
N LEU A 128 -0.31 -8.82 -17.72
CA LEU A 128 -0.40 -9.87 -16.71
C LEU A 128 -1.85 -9.94 -16.22
N TYR A 129 -2.38 -11.13 -16.05
CA TYR A 129 -3.74 -11.32 -15.56
C TYR A 129 -3.77 -12.17 -14.29
N LEU A 130 -4.75 -11.93 -13.41
CA LEU A 130 -5.05 -12.75 -12.25
C LEU A 130 -6.54 -13.09 -12.24
N ILE A 131 -6.85 -14.38 -12.22
CA ILE A 131 -8.24 -14.86 -12.18
C ILE A 131 -8.80 -14.58 -10.78
N VAL A 132 -9.81 -13.73 -10.70
CA VAL A 132 -10.50 -13.43 -9.43
C VAL A 132 -11.68 -14.39 -9.22
N SER A 133 -12.44 -14.65 -10.28
CA SER A 133 -13.50 -15.64 -10.30
C SER A 133 -13.73 -16.20 -11.70
N GLY A 134 -14.23 -17.43 -11.77
CA GLY A 134 -14.53 -18.11 -13.02
C GLY A 134 -13.51 -19.19 -13.37
N GLN A 135 -13.70 -19.80 -14.53
CA GLN A 135 -12.84 -20.85 -15.05
C GLN A 135 -12.26 -20.42 -16.39
N ILE A 136 -10.97 -20.64 -16.55
CA ILE A 136 -10.21 -20.30 -17.75
C ILE A 136 -9.64 -21.58 -18.34
N LYS A 137 -9.82 -21.75 -19.65
CA LYS A 137 -9.25 -22.83 -20.43
C LYS A 137 -7.92 -22.37 -21.01
N VAL A 138 -6.88 -23.18 -20.82
CA VAL A 138 -5.56 -23.02 -21.41
C VAL A 138 -5.31 -24.18 -22.35
N ILE A 139 -5.01 -23.90 -23.62
CA ILE A 139 -4.63 -24.90 -24.61
C ILE A 139 -3.12 -24.81 -24.79
N LEU A 140 -2.42 -25.81 -24.26
CA LEU A 140 -0.96 -25.90 -24.29
C LEU A 140 -0.45 -26.16 -25.72
N SER A 141 0.87 -26.04 -25.90
CA SER A 141 1.52 -26.20 -27.20
C SER A 141 1.34 -27.59 -27.84
N ASP A 142 1.14 -28.62 -27.02
CA ASP A 142 0.85 -30.01 -27.42
C ASP A 142 -0.64 -30.26 -27.71
N GLY A 143 -1.48 -29.23 -27.59
CA GLY A 143 -2.92 -29.30 -27.76
C GLY A 143 -3.69 -29.72 -26.51
N THR A 144 -3.01 -30.02 -25.40
CA THR A 144 -3.65 -30.46 -24.15
C THR A 144 -4.46 -29.32 -23.53
N PRO A 145 -5.78 -29.48 -23.31
CA PRO A 145 -6.58 -28.50 -22.61
C PRO A 145 -6.41 -28.68 -21.09
N LYS A 146 -6.09 -27.60 -20.38
CA LYS A 146 -6.10 -27.53 -18.91
C LYS A 146 -7.06 -26.44 -18.48
N VAL A 147 -7.68 -26.63 -17.32
CA VAL A 147 -8.60 -25.65 -16.72
C VAL A 147 -7.97 -25.10 -15.45
N ILE A 148 -7.86 -23.78 -15.38
CA ILE A 148 -7.40 -23.05 -14.21
C ILE A 148 -8.52 -22.16 -13.69
N SER A 149 -8.46 -21.83 -12.40
CA SER A 149 -9.52 -21.13 -11.67
C SER A 149 -8.91 -20.01 -10.82
N ASN A 150 -9.69 -19.46 -9.89
CA ASN A 150 -9.34 -18.34 -9.04
C ASN A 150 -7.92 -18.41 -8.46
N ASN A 151 -7.35 -17.23 -8.19
CA ASN A 151 -6.05 -17.03 -7.55
C ASN A 151 -4.86 -17.56 -8.36
N THR A 152 -5.04 -17.67 -9.67
CA THR A 152 -4.04 -18.17 -10.60
C THR A 152 -3.69 -17.07 -11.60
N PHE A 153 -2.40 -16.84 -11.86
CA PHE A 153 -1.96 -15.87 -12.86
C PHE A 153 -2.13 -16.40 -14.29
N ILE A 154 -2.15 -15.50 -15.28
CA ILE A 154 -2.06 -15.83 -16.71
C ILE A 154 -1.10 -14.82 -17.34
N GLY A 155 -0.21 -15.30 -18.20
CA GLY A 155 0.78 -14.45 -18.87
C GLY A 155 2.02 -14.19 -18.01
N GLU A 156 2.14 -14.85 -16.85
CA GLU A 156 3.27 -14.73 -15.94
C GLU A 156 4.59 -15.15 -16.58
N GLN A 157 4.57 -16.17 -17.43
CA GLN A 157 5.77 -16.61 -18.14
C GLN A 157 6.28 -15.50 -19.07
N ALA A 158 5.40 -14.91 -19.87
CA ALA A 158 5.75 -13.79 -20.75
C ALA A 158 6.13 -12.53 -19.96
N PHE A 159 5.49 -12.28 -18.81
CA PHE A 159 5.83 -11.17 -17.93
C PHE A 159 7.26 -11.27 -17.38
N ILE A 160 7.71 -12.48 -17.00
CA ILE A 160 9.05 -12.73 -16.45
C ILE A 160 10.10 -12.82 -17.56
N THR A 161 9.81 -13.54 -18.64
CA THR A 161 10.81 -13.89 -19.67
C THR A 161 10.87 -12.88 -20.82
N GLY A 162 9.79 -12.12 -21.05
CA GLY A 162 9.62 -11.28 -22.24
C GLY A 162 9.29 -12.06 -23.52
N GLU A 163 9.12 -13.39 -23.45
CA GLU A 163 8.79 -14.22 -24.61
C GLU A 163 7.29 -14.12 -24.99
N SER A 164 6.98 -14.51 -26.23
CA SER A 164 5.59 -14.62 -26.72
C SER A 164 4.81 -15.73 -25.98
N ALA A 165 3.48 -15.66 -26.07
CA ALA A 165 2.57 -16.62 -25.45
C ALA A 165 2.84 -18.07 -25.86
N SER A 166 3.01 -18.96 -24.87
CA SER A 166 3.24 -20.40 -25.06
C SER A 166 1.96 -21.22 -25.26
N ALA A 167 0.79 -20.62 -25.00
CA ALA A 167 -0.51 -21.26 -25.00
C ALA A 167 -1.62 -20.27 -25.39
N THR A 168 -2.72 -20.79 -25.92
CA THR A 168 -3.95 -20.00 -26.11
C THR A 168 -4.82 -20.09 -24.87
N VAL A 169 -5.35 -18.95 -24.42
CA VAL A 169 -6.11 -18.83 -23.18
C VAL A 169 -7.48 -18.20 -23.45
N SER A 170 -8.55 -18.85 -23.02
CA SER A 170 -9.92 -18.36 -23.18
C SER A 170 -10.81 -18.64 -21.99
N VAL A 171 -11.89 -17.87 -21.86
CA VAL A 171 -12.87 -18.03 -20.79
C VAL A 171 -13.72 -19.29 -20.99
N LEU A 172 -13.80 -20.14 -19.97
CA LEU A 172 -14.59 -21.37 -20.00
C LEU A 172 -15.96 -21.22 -19.32
N SER A 173 -16.02 -20.48 -18.20
CA SER A 173 -17.27 -20.20 -17.50
C SER A 173 -18.13 -19.16 -18.24
N GLU A 174 -19.43 -19.08 -17.92
CA GLU A 174 -20.33 -18.08 -18.51
C GLU A 174 -19.81 -16.64 -18.31
N GLU A 175 -19.27 -16.35 -17.13
CA GLU A 175 -18.57 -15.11 -16.82
C GLU A 175 -17.29 -15.42 -16.02
N ALA A 176 -16.23 -14.63 -16.23
CA ALA A 176 -15.03 -14.61 -15.40
C ALA A 176 -14.64 -13.17 -15.04
N ALA A 177 -14.28 -12.94 -13.78
CA ALA A 177 -13.72 -11.66 -13.33
C ALA A 177 -12.20 -11.79 -13.20
N ILE A 178 -11.48 -10.84 -13.81
CA ILE A 178 -10.03 -10.91 -13.96
C ILE A 178 -9.44 -9.54 -13.64
N LEU A 179 -8.37 -9.52 -12.84
CA LEU A 179 -7.51 -8.35 -12.73
C LEU A 179 -6.48 -8.38 -13.85
N LYS A 180 -6.30 -7.24 -14.52
CA LYS A 180 -5.38 -7.05 -15.63
C LYS A 180 -4.42 -5.92 -15.32
N TRP A 181 -3.13 -6.16 -15.50
CA TRP A 181 -2.07 -5.15 -15.40
C TRP A 181 -1.35 -5.02 -16.73
N GLU A 182 -1.10 -3.78 -17.15
CA GLU A 182 -0.18 -3.53 -18.26
C GLU A 182 1.25 -3.83 -17.81
N ASN A 183 1.97 -4.65 -18.57
CA ASN A 183 3.32 -5.10 -18.20
C ASN A 183 4.28 -3.92 -18.02
N ILE A 184 4.20 -2.90 -18.89
CA ILE A 184 5.08 -1.74 -18.86
C ILE A 184 4.88 -0.94 -17.57
N GLU A 185 3.63 -0.69 -17.18
CA GLU A 185 3.32 0.07 -15.96
C GLU A 185 3.68 -0.71 -14.70
N LEU A 186 3.41 -2.02 -14.68
CA LEU A 186 3.72 -2.87 -13.55
C LEU A 186 5.24 -3.01 -13.34
N HIS A 187 6.00 -3.29 -14.40
CA HIS A 187 7.47 -3.30 -14.35
C HIS A 187 8.03 -1.98 -13.86
N LYS A 188 7.52 -0.85 -14.38
CA LYS A 188 7.93 0.49 -13.92
C LYS A 188 7.67 0.72 -12.43
N LEU A 189 6.58 0.15 -11.87
CA LEU A 189 6.32 0.22 -10.43
C LEU A 189 7.31 -0.65 -9.64
N LEU A 190 7.57 -1.87 -10.10
CA LEU A 190 8.48 -2.80 -9.44
C LEU A 190 9.92 -2.28 -9.45
N ASP A 191 10.39 -1.73 -10.59
CA ASP A 191 11.73 -1.18 -10.76
C ASP A 191 11.97 0.11 -9.98
N LYS A 192 10.97 1.01 -9.92
CA LYS A 192 11.08 2.28 -9.17
C LYS A 192 10.96 2.09 -7.66
N SER A 193 10.41 0.96 -7.23
CA SER A 193 10.20 0.68 -5.82
C SER A 193 11.46 0.08 -5.18
N ASP A 194 11.34 -0.30 -3.91
CA ASP A 194 12.39 -1.03 -3.19
C ASP A 194 12.60 -2.42 -3.82
N VAL A 195 13.86 -2.87 -3.90
CA VAL A 195 14.27 -4.22 -4.31
C VAL A 195 13.46 -5.31 -3.61
N THR A 196 13.10 -5.07 -2.35
CA THR A 196 12.27 -5.97 -1.55
C THR A 196 10.90 -6.22 -2.18
N LEU A 197 10.28 -5.20 -2.80
CA LEU A 197 8.99 -5.36 -3.48
C LEU A 197 9.13 -6.27 -4.69
N SER A 198 10.11 -6.00 -5.55
CA SER A 198 10.36 -6.79 -6.76
C SER A 198 10.57 -8.27 -6.41
N ASN A 199 11.50 -8.55 -5.48
CA ASN A 199 11.78 -9.91 -5.03
C ASN A 199 10.56 -10.62 -4.44
N THR A 200 9.73 -9.90 -3.67
CA THR A 200 8.51 -10.49 -3.09
C THR A 200 7.47 -10.80 -4.17
N PHE A 201 7.35 -9.93 -5.18
CA PHE A 201 6.45 -10.14 -6.31
C PHE A 201 6.89 -11.33 -7.17
N ASP A 202 8.19 -11.44 -7.46
CA ASP A 202 8.76 -12.59 -8.18
C ASP A 202 8.53 -13.90 -7.42
N LEU A 203 8.62 -13.88 -6.09
CA LEU A 203 8.35 -15.04 -5.25
C LEU A 203 6.87 -15.45 -5.31
N ILE A 204 5.95 -14.49 -5.37
CA ILE A 204 4.51 -14.76 -5.58
C ILE A 204 4.28 -15.43 -6.93
N LEU A 205 4.84 -14.88 -8.02
CA LEU A 205 4.70 -15.46 -9.37
C LEU A 205 5.33 -16.86 -9.46
N THR A 206 6.54 -17.03 -8.90
CA THR A 206 7.24 -18.31 -8.89
C THR A 206 6.44 -19.37 -8.12
N THR A 207 5.82 -18.98 -7.01
CA THR A 207 4.95 -19.87 -6.23
C THR A 207 3.74 -20.31 -7.05
N ASP A 208 3.10 -19.41 -7.80
CA ASP A 208 1.99 -19.74 -8.71
C ASP A 208 2.43 -20.73 -9.81
N ILE A 209 3.56 -20.46 -10.47
CA ILE A 209 4.12 -21.35 -11.51
C ILE A 209 4.38 -22.75 -10.96
N ILE A 210 4.98 -22.87 -9.78
CA ILE A 210 5.24 -24.18 -9.16
C ILE A 210 3.93 -24.95 -8.89
N HIS A 211 2.89 -24.26 -8.42
CA HIS A 211 1.58 -24.89 -8.21
C HIS A 211 0.95 -25.35 -9.53
N LYS A 212 1.09 -24.58 -10.62
CA LYS A 212 0.64 -25.00 -11.96
C LYS A 212 1.39 -26.22 -12.45
N LEU A 213 2.73 -26.23 -12.34
CA LEU A 213 3.55 -27.35 -12.80
C LEU A 213 3.18 -28.66 -12.09
N ARG A 214 2.91 -28.62 -10.78
CA ARG A 214 2.43 -29.80 -10.04
C ARG A 214 1.09 -30.31 -10.58
N ARG A 215 0.12 -29.42 -10.82
CA ARG A 215 -1.19 -29.75 -11.40
C ARG A 215 -1.13 -30.20 -12.86
N MET A 216 -0.01 -29.94 -13.55
CA MET A 216 0.22 -30.38 -14.93
C MET A 216 0.89 -31.75 -14.99
N ALA A 217 1.68 -32.11 -13.98
CA ALA A 217 2.32 -33.42 -13.86
C ALA A 217 1.35 -34.54 -13.44
N ASP A 218 0.25 -34.17 -12.77
CA ASP A 218 -0.90 -35.03 -12.45
C ASP A 218 -1.93 -35.09 -13.60
#